data_AF-A0A831WHY4-F1
#
_entry.id   AF-A0A831WHY4-F1
#
_cell.length_a   1.000
_cell.length_b   1.000
_cell.length_c   1.000
_cell.angle_alpha   90.00
_cell.angle_beta   90.00
_cell.angle_gamma   90.00
#
_symmetry.space_group_name_H-M   'P 1'
#
loop_
_entity.id
_entity.type
_entity.pdbx_description
1 polymer ?
#
loop_
_entity_poly.entity_id
_entity_poly.type
_entity_poly.pdbx_seq_one_letter_code
_entity_poly.pdbx_strand_id
1 'polypeptide(L)'
;MYRNPLFISWVLILVLIAVLHIIALEFFLYWIYSWFDILMHFLGGLFVVLSALWFFFQSGYVRINQNIRNIIIVSVSSIVLIGVSWEIFEVIAGVPIEDNYILDTITDLIMDVVGTIVATFAFVKIYAVVGQGVKNKGDDKYDNE
;
A
#
# COMPACT_ATOMS: atom_id res chain seq x y z
N MET A 1 -13.82 10.74 -8.47
CA MET A 1 -12.37 10.49 -8.24
C MET A 1 -11.86 11.23 -7.00
N TYR A 2 -11.85 12.58 -6.98
CA TYR A 2 -11.22 13.37 -5.90
C TYR A 2 -11.88 13.33 -4.52
N ARG A 3 -13.17 12.95 -4.44
CA ARG A 3 -13.89 12.76 -3.15
C ARG A 3 -13.85 11.31 -2.67
N ASN A 4 -13.13 10.42 -3.36
CA ASN A 4 -13.02 9.03 -2.93
C ASN A 4 -12.07 8.97 -1.72
N PRO A 5 -12.49 8.40 -0.58
CA PRO A 5 -11.68 8.36 0.63
C PRO A 5 -10.34 7.64 0.42
N LEU A 6 -10.25 6.63 -0.44
CA LEU A 6 -8.96 6.02 -0.78
C LEU A 6 -8.04 6.95 -1.53
N PHE A 7 -8.57 7.69 -2.50
CA PHE A 7 -7.77 8.62 -3.28
C PHE A 7 -7.17 9.69 -2.37
N ILE A 8 -7.97 10.19 -1.42
CA ILE A 8 -7.50 11.14 -0.41
C ILE A 8 -6.45 10.49 0.49
N SER A 9 -6.71 9.31 1.05
CA SER A 9 -5.73 8.61 1.90
C SER A 9 -4.42 8.33 1.17
N TRP A 10 -4.50 7.90 -0.10
CA TRP A 10 -3.34 7.66 -0.96
C TRP A 10 -2.51 8.92 -1.17
N VAL A 11 -3.14 10.05 -1.52
CA VAL A 11 -2.44 11.32 -1.69
C VAL A 11 -1.84 11.81 -0.36
N LEU A 12 -2.55 11.65 0.76
CA LEU A 12 -2.04 12.06 2.07
C LEU A 12 -0.81 11.24 2.47
N ILE A 13 -0.82 9.92 2.22
CA ILE A 13 0.34 9.06 2.48
C ILE A 13 1.51 9.46 1.58
N LEU A 14 1.27 9.74 0.30
CA LEU A 14 2.32 10.20 -0.62
C LEU A 14 2.96 11.51 -0.12
N VAL A 15 2.14 12.49 0.26
CA VAL A 15 2.62 13.77 0.79
C VAL A 15 3.39 13.56 2.10
N LEU A 16 2.89 12.69 2.99
CA LEU A 16 3.57 12.37 4.24
C LEU A 16 4.95 11.76 3.99
N ILE A 17 5.05 10.75 3.13
CA ILE A 17 6.32 10.11 2.75
C ILE A 17 7.28 11.14 2.17
N ALA A 18 6.82 11.97 1.22
CA ALA A 18 7.67 12.98 0.59
C ALA A 18 8.21 14.00 1.61
N VAL A 19 7.35 14.49 2.52
CA VAL A 19 7.75 15.43 3.58
C VAL A 19 8.74 14.78 4.54
N LEU A 20 8.44 13.57 5.02
CA LEU A 20 9.32 12.83 5.94
C LEU A 20 10.68 12.54 5.30
N HIS A 21 10.71 12.12 4.03
CA HIS A 21 11.94 11.83 3.30
C HIS A 21 12.81 13.08 3.14
N ILE A 22 12.23 14.21 2.72
CA ILE A 22 12.97 15.48 2.57
C ILE A 22 13.56 15.91 3.92
N ILE A 23 12.77 15.85 4.99
CA ILE A 23 13.25 16.15 6.35
C ILE A 23 14.36 15.17 6.75
N ALA A 24 14.20 13.89 6.45
CA ALA A 24 15.19 12.88 6.81
C ALA A 24 16.53 13.07 6.10
N LEU A 25 16.52 13.50 4.85
CA LEU A 25 17.74 13.84 4.12
C LEU A 25 18.39 15.13 4.68
N GLU A 26 17.61 16.19 4.88
CA GLU A 26 18.12 17.48 5.37
C GLU A 26 18.76 17.36 6.77
N PHE A 27 18.15 16.57 7.64
CA PHE A 27 18.60 16.38 9.03
C PHE A 27 19.35 15.07 9.25
N PHE A 28 19.70 14.34 8.19
CA PHE A 28 20.41 13.05 8.26
C PHE A 28 19.73 12.01 9.16
N LEU A 29 18.39 12.00 9.23
CA LEU A 29 17.64 11.15 10.16
C LEU A 29 17.81 9.66 9.87
N TYR A 30 18.02 9.28 8.59
CA TYR A 30 18.31 7.89 8.21
C TYR A 30 19.56 7.34 8.92
N TRP A 31 20.58 8.19 9.11
CA TRP A 31 21.85 7.78 9.72
C TRP A 31 21.88 7.95 11.24
N ILE A 32 21.00 8.80 11.78
CA ILE A 32 20.94 9.06 13.23
C ILE A 32 19.96 8.09 13.92
N TYR A 33 18.87 7.74 13.24
CA TYR A 33 17.77 6.96 13.79
C TYR A 33 17.45 5.78 12.87
N SER A 34 18.00 4.60 13.18
CA SER A 34 17.75 3.38 12.38
C SER A 34 16.27 3.01 12.25
N TRP A 35 15.44 3.34 13.25
CA TRP A 35 13.99 3.11 13.16
C TRP A 35 13.29 3.99 12.12
N PHE A 36 13.92 5.07 11.67
CA PHE A 36 13.31 5.96 10.70
C PHE A 36 13.14 5.26 9.36
N ASP A 37 14.11 4.45 8.97
CA ASP A 37 14.04 3.70 7.72
C ASP A 37 12.94 2.62 7.76
N ILE A 38 12.86 1.87 8.86
CA ILE A 38 11.78 0.94 9.20
C ILE A 38 10.39 1.60 9.08
N LEU A 39 10.24 2.85 9.54
CA LEU A 39 9.00 3.63 9.38
C LEU A 39 8.71 3.95 7.90
N MET A 40 9.74 4.32 7.13
CA MET A 40 9.61 4.63 5.72
C MET A 40 9.22 3.39 4.90
N HIS A 41 9.76 2.21 5.21
CA HIS A 41 9.34 0.94 4.62
C HIS A 41 7.87 0.61 4.91
N PHE A 42 7.43 0.75 6.17
CA PHE A 42 6.02 0.59 6.50
C PHE A 42 5.10 1.50 5.66
N LEU A 43 5.45 2.79 5.56
CA LEU A 43 4.69 3.75 4.77
C LEU A 43 4.80 3.45 3.26
N GLY A 44 5.95 2.99 2.79
CA GLY A 44 6.21 2.54 1.43
C GLY A 44 5.30 1.39 1.03
N GLY A 45 5.26 0.32 1.82
CA GLY A 45 4.36 -0.81 1.59
C GLY A 45 2.88 -0.41 1.60
N LEU A 46 2.49 0.48 2.51
CA LEU A 46 1.15 1.07 2.56
C LEU A 46 0.82 1.83 1.25
N PHE A 47 1.73 2.69 0.80
CA PHE A 47 1.59 3.48 -0.42
C PHE A 47 1.52 2.63 -1.69
N VAL A 48 2.45 1.68 -1.85
CA VAL A 48 2.55 0.78 -3.01
C VAL A 48 1.25 0.01 -3.19
N VAL A 49 0.74 -0.60 -2.12
CA VAL A 49 -0.46 -1.43 -2.21
C VAL A 49 -1.72 -0.60 -2.43
N LEU A 50 -1.85 0.57 -1.80
CA LEU A 50 -2.96 1.46 -2.11
C LEU A 50 -2.95 1.92 -3.57
N SER A 51 -1.75 2.21 -4.11
CA SER A 51 -1.58 2.57 -5.52
C SER A 51 -2.02 1.45 -6.44
N ALA A 52 -1.56 0.22 -6.16
CA ALA A 52 -1.91 -0.97 -6.95
C ALA A 52 -3.42 -1.25 -6.89
N LEU A 53 -4.01 -1.30 -5.69
CA LEU A 53 -5.45 -1.58 -5.54
C LEU A 53 -6.32 -0.50 -6.19
N TRP A 54 -5.92 0.77 -6.12
CA TRP A 54 -6.60 1.84 -6.85
C TRP A 54 -6.49 1.62 -8.36
N PHE A 55 -5.28 1.35 -8.87
CA PHE A 55 -5.04 1.14 -10.30
C PHE A 55 -5.85 -0.05 -10.84
N PHE A 56 -5.82 -1.19 -10.15
CA PHE A 56 -6.45 -2.42 -10.63
C PHE A 56 -7.97 -2.46 -10.48
N PHE A 57 -8.53 -1.81 -9.46
CA PHE A 57 -9.97 -1.94 -9.14
C PHE A 57 -10.77 -0.64 -9.27
N GLN A 58 -10.15 0.53 -9.19
CA GLN A 58 -10.87 1.81 -9.11
C GLN A 58 -10.57 2.76 -10.28
N SER A 59 -9.44 2.61 -10.97
CA SER A 59 -9.03 3.53 -12.03
C SER A 59 -9.86 3.39 -13.33
N GLY A 60 -10.44 2.21 -13.57
CA GLY A 60 -11.11 1.87 -14.83
C GLY A 60 -10.17 1.44 -15.97
N TYR A 61 -8.84 1.51 -15.78
CA TYR A 61 -7.85 1.05 -16.77
C TYR A 61 -7.76 -0.47 -16.86
N VAL A 62 -7.96 -1.16 -15.74
CA VAL A 62 -7.95 -2.63 -15.66
C VAL A 62 -9.33 -3.12 -15.26
N ARG A 63 -9.78 -4.20 -15.90
CA ARG A 63 -11.11 -4.80 -15.66
C ARG A 63 -10.97 -6.18 -15.04
N ILE A 64 -10.58 -6.21 -13.77
CA ILE A 64 -10.51 -7.43 -12.96
C ILE A 64 -11.60 -7.38 -11.88
N ASN A 65 -12.24 -8.52 -11.62
CA ASN A 65 -13.27 -8.62 -10.59
C ASN A 65 -12.67 -8.32 -9.20
N GLN A 66 -13.30 -7.43 -8.45
CA GLN A 66 -12.90 -7.05 -7.10
C GLN A 66 -13.37 -8.10 -6.06
N ASN A 67 -12.87 -9.33 -6.18
CA ASN A 67 -13.05 -10.38 -5.17
C ASN A 67 -11.82 -10.45 -4.24
N ILE A 68 -11.99 -11.06 -3.07
CA ILE A 68 -10.93 -11.13 -2.04
C ILE A 68 -9.65 -11.80 -2.55
N ARG A 69 -9.78 -12.83 -3.39
CA ARG A 69 -8.64 -13.53 -4.00
C ARG A 69 -7.82 -12.57 -4.86
N ASN A 70 -8.46 -11.80 -5.73
CA ASN A 70 -7.78 -10.86 -6.62
C ASN A 70 -7.17 -9.69 -5.85
N ILE A 71 -7.84 -9.21 -4.80
CA ILE A 71 -7.29 -8.19 -3.90
C ILE A 71 -5.98 -8.69 -3.28
N ILE A 72 -5.98 -9.89 -2.69
CA ILE A 72 -4.78 -10.48 -2.07
C ILE A 72 -3.68 -10.68 -3.11
N ILE A 73 -4.02 -11.21 -4.29
CA ILE A 73 -3.04 -11.43 -5.37
C ILE A 73 -2.37 -10.12 -5.78
N VAL A 74 -3.15 -9.06 -6.01
CA VAL A 74 -2.62 -7.74 -6.40
C VAL A 74 -1.76 -7.15 -5.28
N SER A 75 -2.21 -7.22 -4.02
CA SER A 75 -1.43 -6.70 -2.88
C SER A 75 -0.09 -7.40 -2.74
N VAL A 76 -0.08 -8.74 -2.72
CA VAL A 76 1.13 -9.54 -2.53
C VAL A 76 2.08 -9.42 -3.72
N SER A 77 1.57 -9.48 -4.95
CA SER A 77 2.44 -9.35 -6.13
C SER A 77 3.08 -7.98 -6.24
N SER A 78 2.34 -6.92 -5.88
CA SER A 78 2.85 -5.56 -5.93
C SER A 78 3.94 -5.31 -4.90
N ILE A 79 3.75 -5.75 -3.65
CA ILE A 79 4.77 -5.53 -2.62
C ILE A 79 6.01 -6.38 -2.84
N VAL A 80 5.86 -7.64 -3.29
CA VAL A 80 7.01 -8.48 -3.62
C VAL A 80 7.80 -7.87 -4.78
N LEU A 81 7.11 -7.36 -5.81
CA LEU A 81 7.78 -6.73 -6.93
C LEU A 81 8.52 -5.46 -6.51
N ILE A 82 7.85 -4.55 -5.81
CA ILE A 82 8.41 -3.23 -5.50
C ILE A 82 9.41 -3.31 -4.35
N GLY A 83 9.10 -4.00 -3.24
CA GLY A 83 9.99 -4.13 -2.09
C GLY A 83 11.31 -4.80 -2.46
N VAL A 84 11.26 -5.95 -3.15
CA VAL A 84 12.50 -6.61 -3.62
C VAL A 84 13.26 -5.75 -4.65
N SER A 85 12.55 -5.02 -5.51
CA SER A 85 13.22 -4.09 -6.44
C SER A 85 13.90 -2.93 -5.72
N TRP A 86 13.35 -2.49 -4.59
CA TRP A 86 13.93 -1.43 -3.76
C TRP A 86 15.24 -1.87 -3.12
N GLU A 87 15.26 -3.04 -2.49
CA GLU A 87 16.49 -3.64 -1.93
C GLU A 87 17.59 -3.79 -2.99
N ILE A 88 17.24 -4.28 -4.18
CA ILE A 88 18.17 -4.39 -5.30
C ILE A 88 18.68 -3.00 -5.73
N PHE A 89 17.81 -2.00 -5.76
CA PHE A 89 18.17 -0.64 -6.10
C PHE A 89 19.18 -0.06 -5.11
N GLU A 90 19.01 -0.30 -3.81
CA GLU A 90 19.93 0.20 -2.78
C GLU A 90 21.34 -0.38 -2.92
N VAL A 91 21.43 -1.68 -3.17
CA VAL A 91 22.71 -2.35 -3.46
C VAL A 91 23.39 -1.73 -4.68
N ILE A 92 22.64 -1.48 -5.76
CA ILE A 92 23.19 -0.91 -6.99
C ILE A 92 23.58 0.56 -6.80
N ALA A 93 22.79 1.32 -6.04
CA ALA A 93 23.04 2.72 -5.75
C ALA A 93 24.20 2.94 -4.77
N GLY A 94 24.67 1.87 -4.11
CA GLY A 94 25.75 1.95 -3.13
C GLY A 94 25.35 2.76 -1.90
N VAL A 95 24.07 2.70 -1.52
CA VAL A 95 23.61 3.23 -0.23
C VAL A 95 24.45 2.54 0.86
N PRO A 96 24.97 3.28 1.86
CA PRO A 96 25.88 2.72 2.85
C PRO A 96 25.28 1.47 3.48
N ILE A 97 25.85 0.32 3.13
CA ILE A 97 25.44 -0.99 3.62
C ILE A 97 25.84 -1.04 5.10
N GLU A 98 24.86 -1.03 6.01
CA GLU A 98 25.12 -1.20 7.43
C GLU A 98 25.85 -2.54 7.67
N ASP A 99 26.64 -2.62 8.77
CA ASP A 99 27.37 -3.84 9.15
C ASP A 99 26.46 -5.09 9.24
N ASN A 100 25.14 -4.90 9.35
CA ASN A 100 24.12 -5.94 9.39
C ASN A 100 23.05 -5.85 8.29
N TYR A 101 23.47 -5.55 7.06
CA TYR A 101 22.62 -5.49 5.87
C TYR A 101 21.56 -6.60 5.73
N ILE A 102 21.91 -7.85 6.06
CA ILE A 102 20.96 -8.97 5.94
C ILE A 102 19.77 -8.79 6.90
N LEU A 103 20.04 -8.36 8.14
CA LEU A 103 18.96 -8.13 9.10
C LEU A 103 18.13 -6.90 8.74
N ASP A 104 18.78 -5.87 8.19
CA ASP A 104 18.17 -4.64 7.71
C ASP A 104 17.14 -4.95 6.61
N THR A 105 17.61 -5.51 5.49
CA THR A 105 16.75 -5.96 4.37
C THR A 105 15.61 -6.87 4.82
N ILE A 106 15.85 -7.81 5.75
CA ILE A 106 14.77 -8.67 6.27
C ILE A 106 13.74 -7.84 7.03
N THR A 107 14.19 -6.88 7.84
CA THR A 107 13.32 -5.99 8.61
C THR A 107 12.51 -5.11 7.68
N ASP A 108 13.13 -4.55 6.66
CA ASP A 108 12.52 -3.69 5.65
C ASP A 108 11.43 -4.41 4.86
N LEU A 109 11.73 -5.60 4.35
CA LEU A 109 10.75 -6.46 3.68
C LEU A 109 9.60 -6.88 4.63
N ILE A 110 9.87 -7.10 5.92
CA ILE A 110 8.80 -7.37 6.89
C ILE A 110 7.91 -6.13 7.05
N MET A 111 8.49 -4.94 7.18
CA MET A 111 7.73 -3.71 7.38
C MET A 111 6.90 -3.33 6.15
N ASP A 112 7.44 -3.54 4.96
CA ASP A 112 6.72 -3.47 3.68
C ASP A 112 5.47 -4.35 3.68
N VAL A 113 5.60 -5.60 4.18
CA VAL A 113 4.48 -6.54 4.32
C VAL A 113 3.49 -6.07 5.38
N VAL A 114 3.94 -5.53 6.53
CA VAL A 114 3.03 -4.97 7.54
C VAL A 114 2.22 -3.81 6.96
N GLY A 115 2.86 -2.89 6.23
CA GLY A 115 2.20 -1.80 5.51
C GLY A 115 1.17 -2.32 4.50
N THR A 116 1.54 -3.36 3.76
CA THR A 116 0.66 -4.06 2.82
C THR A 116 -0.58 -4.63 3.48
N ILE A 117 -0.45 -5.29 4.63
CA ILE A 117 -1.57 -5.86 5.38
C ILE A 117 -2.53 -4.75 5.82
N VAL A 118 -2.01 -3.65 6.35
CA VAL A 118 -2.81 -2.49 6.78
C VAL A 118 -3.56 -1.86 5.60
N ALA A 119 -2.87 -1.62 4.47
CA ALA A 119 -3.49 -1.07 3.26
C ALA A 119 -4.59 -1.99 2.71
N THR A 120 -4.31 -3.29 2.64
CA THR A 120 -5.26 -4.29 2.14
C THR A 120 -6.48 -4.38 3.04
N PHE A 121 -6.29 -4.41 4.36
CA PHE A 121 -7.39 -4.41 5.33
C PHE A 121 -8.23 -3.14 5.24
N ALA A 122 -7.61 -1.96 5.14
CA ALA A 122 -8.31 -0.70 4.98
C ALA A 122 -9.13 -0.68 3.68
N PHE A 123 -8.56 -1.13 2.57
CA PHE A 123 -9.25 -1.26 1.29
C PHE A 123 -10.45 -2.19 1.40
N VAL A 124 -10.26 -3.41 1.94
CA VAL A 124 -11.36 -4.35 2.15
C VAL A 124 -12.42 -3.71 3.04
N LYS A 125 -12.08 -3.07 4.16
CA LYS A 125 -13.07 -2.45 5.04
C LYS A 125 -13.89 -1.34 4.36
N ILE A 126 -13.26 -0.50 3.54
CA ILE A 126 -13.94 0.60 2.84
C ILE A 126 -14.86 0.07 1.73
N TYR A 127 -14.46 -0.99 1.02
CA TYR A 127 -15.20 -1.50 -0.15
C TYR A 127 -16.02 -2.77 0.11
N ALA A 128 -15.82 -3.45 1.25
CA ALA A 128 -16.60 -4.61 1.69
C ALA A 128 -18.05 -4.25 2.06
N VAL A 129 -18.46 -2.99 1.93
CA VAL A 129 -19.85 -2.55 2.11
C VAL A 129 -20.58 -2.33 0.78
N VAL A 130 -19.89 -2.32 -0.36
CA VAL A 130 -20.54 -2.04 -1.67
C VAL A 130 -21.29 -3.26 -2.23
N GLY A 131 -21.08 -4.46 -1.66
CA GLY A 131 -21.81 -5.69 -2.02
C GLY A 131 -23.18 -5.88 -1.34
N GLN A 132 -23.56 -5.06 -0.36
CA GLN A 132 -24.88 -5.17 0.31
C GLN A 132 -25.93 -4.18 -0.22
N GLY A 133 -25.52 -3.11 -0.91
CA GLY A 133 -26.46 -2.10 -1.45
C GLY A 133 -27.20 -2.53 -2.73
N VAL A 134 -26.78 -3.61 -3.38
CA VAL A 134 -27.42 -4.12 -4.61
C VAL A 134 -28.39 -5.27 -4.33
N LYS A 135 -28.19 -6.04 -3.24
CA LYS A 135 -29.14 -7.10 -2.87
C LYS A 135 -30.45 -6.56 -2.27
N ASN A 136 -30.44 -5.44 -1.57
CA ASN A 136 -31.65 -4.88 -0.93
C ASN A 136 -32.56 -4.05 -1.86
N LYS A 137 -32.35 -4.06 -3.18
CA LYS A 137 -33.21 -3.35 -4.14
C LYS A 137 -33.87 -4.26 -5.18
N GLY A 138 -33.59 -5.56 -5.14
CA GLY A 138 -34.08 -6.53 -6.11
C GLY A 138 -35.29 -7.36 -5.67
N ASP A 139 -35.51 -7.54 -4.37
CA ASP A 139 -36.46 -8.55 -3.88
C ASP A 139 -37.83 -7.99 -3.44
N ASP A 140 -38.00 -6.66 -3.33
CA ASP A 140 -39.27 -6.04 -2.87
C ASP A 140 -40.30 -5.81 -3.99
N LYS A 141 -40.15 -6.43 -5.17
CA LYS A 141 -41.00 -6.14 -6.35
C LYS A 141 -41.86 -7.29 -6.88
N TYR A 142 -41.94 -8.43 -6.19
CA TYR A 142 -42.77 -9.55 -6.64
C TYR A 142 -43.78 -10.09 -5.63
N ASP A 143 -43.92 -9.45 -4.46
CA ASP A 143 -44.98 -9.76 -3.50
C ASP A 143 -45.90 -8.54 -3.39
N ASN A 144 -46.80 -8.34 -4.37
CA ASN A 144 -48.13 -7.73 -4.22
C ASN A 144 -48.82 -7.68 -5.60
N GLU A 145 -49.96 -8.38 -5.65
CA GLU A 145 -51.04 -8.40 -6.67
C GLU A 145 -50.88 -9.35 -7.87
#